data_AF-A0A3P7MC50-F1
#
_entry.id   AF-A0A3P7MC50-F1
#
_cell.length_a   1.000
_cell.length_b   1.000
_cell.length_c   1.000
_cell.angle_alpha   90.00
_cell.angle_beta   90.00
_cell.angle_gamma   90.00
#
_symmetry.space_group_name_H-M   'P 1'
#
loop_
_entity.id
_entity.type
_entity.pdbx_description
1 polymer ?
#
loop_
_entity_poly.entity_id
_entity_poly.type
_entity_poly.pdbx_seq_one_letter_code
_entity_poly.pdbx_strand_id
1 'polypeptide(L)'
;MIRVLTDAKEVVVLASPIHRGRLCGLCGSQNGDKVTDLTGPRQCAIPRDLMDVAYELRQPAGCKSDISSRDVAELRRIQEECLKEKSETPDFPPPFAVDRLPQQDGRPRQQTLLLHRVSAQVR
;
A
#
# COMPACT_ATOMS: atom_id res chain seq x y z
N MET A 1 4.86 -21.61 -4.65
CA MET A 1 6.26 -21.92 -4.30
C MET A 1 7.03 -20.65 -4.00
N ILE A 2 7.82 -20.65 -2.93
CA ILE A 2 8.80 -19.61 -2.59
C ILE A 2 10.18 -20.24 -2.73
N ARG A 3 11.14 -19.52 -3.31
CA ARG A 3 12.54 -19.91 -3.43
C ARG A 3 13.40 -18.85 -2.80
N VAL A 4 14.46 -19.27 -2.12
CA VAL A 4 15.44 -18.37 -1.50
C VAL A 4 16.79 -18.72 -2.07
N LEU A 5 17.45 -17.72 -2.65
CA LEU A 5 18.84 -17.78 -3.07
C LEU A 5 19.64 -16.95 -2.07
N THR A 6 20.75 -17.47 -1.59
CA THR A 6 21.57 -16.79 -0.59
C THR A 6 23.03 -17.06 -0.86
N ASP A 7 23.84 -16.03 -0.67
CA ASP A 7 25.27 -16.15 -0.52
C ASP A 7 25.71 -15.49 0.81
N ALA A 8 27.01 -15.25 0.99
CA ALA A 8 27.55 -14.64 2.21
C ALA A 8 27.18 -13.16 2.41
N LYS A 9 26.63 -12.47 1.39
CA LYS A 9 26.35 -11.03 1.36
C LYS A 9 24.91 -10.69 1.02
N GLU A 10 24.25 -11.49 0.20
CA GLU A 10 22.91 -11.24 -0.33
C GLU A 10 21.95 -12.39 -0.07
N VAL A 11 20.68 -12.00 0.09
CA VAL A 11 19.54 -12.90 0.18
C VAL A 11 18.50 -12.41 -0.82
N VAL A 12 18.13 -13.28 -1.75
CA VAL A 12 17.13 -13.01 -2.80
C VAL A 12 15.96 -13.95 -2.61
N VAL A 13 14.78 -13.38 -2.37
CA VAL A 13 13.53 -14.12 -2.21
C VAL A 13 12.72 -14.04 -3.50
N LEU A 14 12.49 -15.19 -4.12
CA LEU A 14 11.72 -15.33 -5.34
C LEU A 14 10.37 -15.98 -5.00
N ALA A 15 9.29 -15.20 -5.10
CA ALA A 15 7.94 -15.70 -4.90
C ALA A 15 7.25 -15.97 -6.25
N SER A 16 6.57 -17.11 -6.36
CA SER A 16 5.70 -17.43 -7.50
C SER A 16 4.55 -16.41 -7.62
N PRO A 17 4.08 -16.09 -8.84
CA PRO A 17 3.01 -15.10 -9.07
C PRO A 17 1.70 -15.34 -8.31
N ILE A 18 1.47 -16.56 -7.81
CA ILE A 18 0.30 -16.89 -6.98
C ILE A 18 0.25 -16.12 -5.65
N HIS A 19 1.35 -15.49 -5.23
CA HIS A 19 1.41 -14.70 -4.00
C HIS A 19 1.28 -13.19 -4.23
N ARG A 20 1.08 -12.75 -5.49
CA ARG A 20 0.89 -11.32 -5.79
C ARG A 20 -0.25 -10.73 -4.98
N GLY A 21 -0.02 -9.59 -4.36
CA GLY A 21 -0.98 -8.88 -3.51
C GLY A 21 -1.28 -9.56 -2.18
N ARG A 22 -0.59 -10.66 -1.83
CA ARG A 22 -0.79 -11.42 -0.58
C ARG A 22 0.44 -11.44 0.32
N LEU A 23 1.55 -10.90 -0.14
CA LEU A 23 2.77 -10.75 0.65
C LEU A 23 2.72 -9.44 1.44
N CYS A 24 3.44 -9.42 2.55
CA CYS A 24 3.71 -8.22 3.34
C CYS A 24 5.14 -8.29 3.87
N GLY A 25 5.70 -7.14 4.24
CA GLY A 25 7.10 -7.03 4.65
C GLY A 25 7.85 -5.94 3.89
N LEU A 26 9.15 -5.86 4.18
CA LEU A 26 10.08 -4.90 3.57
C LEU A 26 10.21 -5.06 2.05
N CYS A 27 9.97 -6.27 1.52
CA CYS A 27 9.98 -6.55 0.08
C CYS A 27 8.67 -6.18 -0.64
N GLY A 28 7.66 -5.73 0.11
CA GLY A 28 6.36 -5.28 -0.39
C GLY A 28 5.38 -6.39 -0.75
N SER A 29 4.29 -5.99 -1.42
CA SER A 29 3.11 -6.84 -1.68
C SER A 29 3.13 -7.60 -3.01
N GLN A 30 4.04 -7.22 -3.93
CA GLN A 30 4.18 -7.80 -5.26
C GLN A 30 2.91 -7.64 -6.12
N ASN A 31 2.13 -6.57 -5.93
CA ASN A 31 0.94 -6.30 -6.74
C ASN A 31 1.27 -5.65 -8.11
N GLY A 32 2.51 -5.17 -8.28
CA GLY A 32 2.96 -4.46 -9.50
C GLY A 32 2.98 -2.95 -9.36
N ASP A 33 2.46 -2.42 -8.25
CA ASP A 33 2.36 -1.00 -7.95
C ASP A 33 3.40 -0.60 -6.90
N LYS A 34 4.52 -0.03 -7.37
CA LYS A 34 5.66 0.38 -6.51
C LYS A 34 5.31 1.43 -5.44
N VAL A 35 4.15 2.08 -5.58
CA VAL A 35 3.68 3.15 -4.69
C VAL A 35 2.90 2.59 -3.51
N THR A 36 2.13 1.52 -3.69
CA THR A 36 1.33 0.87 -2.62
C THR A 36 2.04 -0.34 -2.00
N ASP A 37 3.16 -0.77 -2.59
CA ASP A 37 3.92 -1.93 -2.13
C ASP A 37 4.47 -1.79 -0.70
N LEU A 38 4.68 -0.58 -0.20
CA LEU A 38 5.13 -0.34 1.18
C LEU A 38 3.95 -0.14 2.11
N THR A 39 3.29 -1.25 2.38
CA THR A 39 2.26 -1.31 3.39
C THR A 39 2.87 -1.88 4.66
N GLY A 40 2.65 -1.22 5.81
CA GLY A 40 3.05 -1.75 7.11
C GLY A 40 2.21 -2.93 7.59
N PRO A 41 2.53 -3.50 8.76
CA PRO A 41 1.79 -4.63 9.35
C PRO A 41 0.29 -4.35 9.56
N ARG A 42 -0.07 -3.07 9.73
CA ARG A 42 -1.45 -2.61 9.94
C ARG A 42 -2.22 -2.31 8.65
N GLN A 43 -1.69 -2.71 7.49
CA GLN A 43 -2.28 -2.42 6.18
C GLN A 43 -2.35 -0.92 5.85
N CYS A 44 -1.46 -0.12 6.44
CA CYS A 44 -1.34 1.31 6.20
C CYS A 44 -0.15 1.59 5.28
N ALA A 45 -0.30 2.52 4.34
CA ALA A 45 0.83 3.05 3.58
C ALA A 45 1.73 3.84 4.54
N ILE A 46 3.02 3.53 4.54
CA ILE A 46 4.00 4.18 5.42
C ILE A 46 5.20 4.60 4.57
N PRO A 47 5.86 5.74 4.89
CA PRO A 47 7.09 6.17 4.22
C PRO A 47 8.20 5.10 4.24
N ARG A 48 9.07 5.12 3.21
CA ARG A 48 10.20 4.17 3.10
C ARG A 48 11.12 4.22 4.33
N ASP A 49 11.34 5.43 4.83
CA ASP A 49 12.30 5.71 5.91
C ASP A 49 11.83 5.21 7.28
N LEU A 50 10.58 4.76 7.39
CA LEU A 50 10.00 4.20 8.62
C LEU A 50 9.71 2.70 8.49
N MET A 51 10.16 2.05 7.41
CA MET A 51 9.85 0.64 7.13
C MET A 51 10.60 -0.32 8.02
N ASP A 52 11.86 -0.03 8.26
CA ASP A 52 12.70 -0.71 9.24
C ASP A 52 12.06 -0.68 10.63
N VAL A 53 11.57 0.49 11.07
CA VAL A 53 10.87 0.64 12.35
C VAL A 53 9.55 -0.14 12.36
N ALA A 54 8.79 -0.11 11.27
CA ALA A 54 7.50 -0.78 11.18
C ALA A 54 7.59 -2.31 11.18
N TYR A 55 8.68 -2.87 10.66
CA TYR A 55 8.91 -4.30 10.55
C TYR A 55 9.96 -4.84 11.51
N GLU A 56 10.44 -4.02 12.44
CA GLU A 56 11.39 -4.43 13.47
C GLU A 56 10.81 -5.60 14.27
N LEU A 57 11.59 -6.69 14.32
CA LEU A 57 11.24 -7.86 15.12
C LEU A 57 11.72 -7.66 16.56
N ARG A 58 11.09 -8.38 17.50
CA ARG A 58 11.58 -8.40 18.89
C ARG A 58 13.02 -8.92 18.90
N GLN A 59 13.94 -8.07 19.34
CA GLN A 59 15.35 -8.42 19.38
C GLN A 59 15.64 -9.53 20.40
N PRO A 60 16.54 -10.47 20.07
CA PRO A 60 17.01 -11.47 21.02
C PRO A 60 17.84 -10.82 22.14
N ALA A 61 18.01 -11.55 23.26
CA ALA A 61 18.76 -11.05 24.41
C ALA A 61 20.19 -10.64 24.01
N GLY A 62 20.56 -9.39 24.30
CA GLY A 62 21.90 -8.84 24.04
C GLY A 62 22.02 -8.02 22.74
N CYS A 63 21.00 -8.00 21.89
CA CYS A 63 20.93 -7.06 20.77
C CYS A 63 20.31 -5.73 21.22
N LYS A 64 20.80 -4.62 20.63
CA LYS A 64 20.25 -3.27 20.83
C LYS A 64 19.64 -2.78 19.52
N SER A 65 18.47 -2.15 19.60
CA SER A 65 17.85 -1.47 18.46
C SER A 65 18.42 -0.08 18.31
N ASP A 66 18.83 0.28 17.10
CA ASP A 66 19.28 1.63 16.75
C ASP A 66 18.12 2.57 16.39
N ILE A 67 16.88 2.13 16.63
CA ILE A 67 15.66 2.87 16.29
C ILE A 67 15.50 4.10 17.20
N SER A 68 15.28 5.25 16.57
CA SER A 68 15.01 6.52 17.26
C SER A 68 13.59 6.54 17.84
N SER A 69 13.45 7.10 19.04
CA SER A 69 12.13 7.33 19.66
C SER A 69 11.25 8.27 18.83
N ARG A 70 11.85 9.15 18.02
CA ARG A 70 11.14 10.04 17.10
C ARG A 70 10.43 9.26 16.01
N ASP A 71 11.12 8.30 15.39
CA ASP A 71 10.61 7.52 14.26
C ASP A 71 9.47 6.60 14.71
N VAL A 72 9.58 6.06 15.93
CA VAL A 72 8.49 5.30 16.57
C VAL A 72 7.25 6.17 16.79
N ALA A 73 7.42 7.40 17.28
CA ALA A 73 6.32 8.32 17.52
C ALA A 73 5.66 8.77 16.19
N GLU A 74 6.46 9.04 15.17
CA GLU A 74 5.98 9.41 13.84
C GLU A 74 5.21 8.26 13.18
N LEU A 75 5.77 7.05 13.21
CA LEU A 75 5.11 5.86 12.69
C LEU A 75 3.76 5.62 13.38
N ARG A 76 3.72 5.77 14.71
CA ARG A 76 2.49 5.60 15.49
C ARG A 76 1.41 6.57 15.03
N ARG A 77 1.76 7.84 14.82
CA ARG A 77 0.83 8.87 14.36
C ARG A 77 0.27 8.54 12.98
N ILE A 78 1.12 8.17 12.02
CA ILE A 78 0.70 7.78 10.66
C ILE A 78 -0.29 6.61 10.71
N GLN A 79 0.01 5.60 11.53
CA GLN A 79 -0.86 4.43 11.67
C GLN A 79 -2.20 4.77 12.31
N GLU A 80 -2.23 5.65 13.32
CA GLU A 80 -3.47 6.10 13.97
C GLU A 80 -4.36 6.88 12.99
N GLU A 81 -3.78 7.78 12.20
CA GLU A 81 -4.49 8.55 11.16
C GLU A 81 -5.11 7.61 10.10
N CYS A 82 -4.33 6.66 9.59
CA CYS A 82 -4.78 5.66 8.61
C CYS A 82 -5.92 4.78 9.15
N LEU A 83 -5.82 4.31 10.41
CA LEU A 83 -6.86 3.47 11.01
C LEU A 83 -8.17 4.23 11.21
N LYS A 84 -8.09 5.53 11.52
CA LYS A 84 -9.26 6.39 11.63
C LYS A 84 -9.96 6.55 10.29
N GLU A 85 -9.22 6.83 9.22
CA GLU A 85 -9.78 6.93 7.86
C GLU A 85 -10.47 5.62 7.41
N LYS A 86 -9.87 4.47 7.73
CA LYS A 86 -10.46 3.15 7.46
C LYS A 86 -11.76 2.89 8.25
N SER A 87 -11.92 3.49 9.42
CA SER A 87 -13.15 3.40 10.21
C SER A 87 -14.25 4.38 9.78
N GLU A 88 -13.86 5.46 9.10
CA GLU A 88 -14.76 6.52 8.63
C GLU A 88 -15.21 6.31 7.17
N THR A 89 -14.56 5.40 6.43
CA THR A 89 -15.08 4.87 5.16
C THR A 89 -16.16 3.82 5.48
N PRO A 90 -17.45 4.08 5.20
CA PRO A 90 -18.45 3.04 5.35
C PRO A 90 -18.15 1.96 4.31
N ASP A 91 -18.19 0.69 4.72
CA ASP A 91 -18.35 -0.42 3.79
C ASP A 91 -19.48 -0.06 2.81
N PHE A 92 -19.13 0.24 1.56
CA PHE A 92 -20.14 0.31 0.51
C PHE A 92 -20.88 -1.03 0.52
N PRO A 93 -22.23 -1.02 0.49
CA PRO A 93 -22.97 -2.28 0.55
C PRO A 93 -22.58 -3.19 -0.62
N PRO A 94 -22.69 -4.52 -0.46
CA PRO A 94 -22.30 -5.49 -1.48
C PRO A 94 -23.00 -5.22 -2.82
N PRO A 95 -22.45 -5.71 -3.95
CA PRO A 95 -22.84 -5.30 -5.31
C PRO A 95 -24.24 -5.78 -5.78
N PHE A 96 -25.19 -6.03 -4.87
CA PHE A 96 -26.52 -6.55 -5.16
C PHE A 96 -27.66 -5.67 -4.65
N ALA A 97 -27.55 -4.35 -4.81
CA ALA A 97 -28.70 -3.45 -4.69
C ALA A 97 -28.75 -2.54 -5.93
N VAL A 98 -29.04 -3.14 -7.09
CA VAL A 98 -29.53 -2.39 -8.25
C VAL A 98 -31.04 -2.28 -8.09
N ASP A 99 -31.49 -1.40 -7.20
CA ASP A 99 -32.88 -0.96 -7.25
C ASP A 99 -33.04 -0.12 -8.53
N ARG A 100 -33.84 -0.65 -9.45
CA ARG A 100 -34.26 0.05 -10.67
C ARG A 100 -34.93 1.37 -10.28
N LEU A 101 -34.27 2.49 -10.53
CA LEU A 101 -34.99 3.77 -10.67
C LEU A 101 -35.61 3.88 -12.07
N PRO A 102 -36.84 4.40 -12.20
CA PRO A 102 -37.54 4.49 -13.47
C PRO A 102 -36.91 5.53 -14.38
N GLN A 103 -36.87 5.20 -15.66
CA GLN A 103 -36.34 6.04 -16.73
C GLN A 103 -37.30 7.21 -16.99
N GLN A 104 -36.84 8.45 -16.77
CA GLN A 104 -37.51 9.63 -17.31
C GLN A 104 -36.53 10.51 -18.09
N ASP A 105 -36.80 10.51 -19.40
CA ASP A 105 -36.60 11.59 -20.37
C ASP A 105 -35.19 12.11 -20.72
N GLY A 106 -34.63 11.49 -21.76
CA GLY A 106 -34.28 12.16 -23.02
C GLY A 106 -33.69 13.58 -23.01
N ARG A 107 -32.36 13.71 -22.88
CA ARG A 107 -31.56 14.70 -23.65
C ARG A 107 -30.06 14.37 -23.64
N PRO A 108 -29.35 14.34 -24.78
CA PRO A 108 -27.91 14.09 -24.79
C PRO A 108 -27.15 15.36 -24.38
N ARG A 109 -26.30 15.26 -23.33
CA ARG A 109 -25.23 16.24 -23.09
C ARG A 109 -23.96 15.72 -23.77
N GLN A 110 -23.53 16.43 -24.81
CA GLN A 110 -22.21 16.24 -25.42
C GLN A 110 -21.14 16.53 -24.36
N GLN A 111 -20.32 15.54 -24.03
CA GLN A 111 -19.08 15.76 -23.29
C GLN A 111 -17.95 15.91 -24.32
N THR A 112 -17.55 17.17 -24.52
CA THR A 112 -16.34 17.54 -25.24
C THR A 112 -15.13 16.91 -24.55
N LEU A 113 -14.39 16.07 -25.28
CA LEU A 113 -13.07 15.58 -24.93
C LEU A 113 -12.14 16.77 -24.60
N LEU A 114 -11.82 16.97 -23.33
CA LEU A 114 -10.68 17.82 -22.93
C LEU A 114 -9.43 16.95 -22.91
N LEU A 115 -8.80 16.83 -24.08
CA LEU A 115 -7.44 16.35 -24.25
C LEU A 115 -6.47 17.33 -23.54
N HIS A 116 -6.05 17.01 -22.32
CA HIS A 116 -4.91 17.67 -21.71
C HIS A 116 -3.61 17.16 -22.37
N ARG A 117 -3.14 17.93 -23.35
CA ARG A 117 -1.74 17.93 -23.79
C ARG A 117 -0.88 18.37 -22.61
N VAL A 118 -0.05 17.46 -22.07
CA VAL A 118 1.12 17.84 -21.27
C VAL A 118 2.33 17.66 -22.17
N SER A 119 2.87 18.79 -22.62
CA SER A 119 4.11 18.86 -23.39
C SER A 119 5.28 18.47 -22.49
N ALA A 120 6.03 17.45 -22.90
CA ALA A 120 7.35 17.14 -22.36
C ALA A 120 8.36 18.16 -22.90
N GLN A 121 8.98 18.94 -22.01
CA GLN A 121 10.16 19.74 -22.34
C GLN A 121 11.39 19.00 -21.81
N VAL A 122 12.17 18.44 -22.74
CA VAL A 122 13.52 17.95 -22.51
C VAL A 122 14.46 19.15 -22.40
N ARG A 123 15.23 19.23 -21.32
CA ARG A 123 16.60 19.77 -21.27
C ARG A 123 17.29 19.36 -19.98
#